data_AF-A0A2Z4YK22-F1
#
_entry.id   AF-A0A2Z4YK22-F1
#
_cell.length_a   1.000
_cell.length_b   1.000
_cell.length_c   1.000
_cell.angle_alpha   90.00
_cell.angle_beta   90.00
_cell.angle_gamma   90.00
#
_symmetry.space_group_name_H-M   'P 1'
#
loop_
_entity.id
_entity.type
_entity.pdbx_description
1 polymer ?
#
loop_
_entity_poly.entity_id
_entity_poly.type
_entity_poly.pdbx_seq_one_letter_code
_entity_poly.pdbx_strand_id
1 'polypeptide(L)'
;MCRDWAISIRRACGALNFDRSTYHYTSRRADRAGLERRIREICETRVRYGYRRVHVLLEREGWGTNIKRTYKIYRDLDLQLRNKTPKRRVKAKLREDRQMAVGPNDVWSMDVVHDQLATGKKLRVLTVVDTFSRYVPVLDPRHSYRGEDVVQTLERVCRNVGYPKTIRVD
;
A
#
# COMPACT_ATOMS: atom_id res chain seq x y z
N MET A 1 -7.54 56.09 -1.77
CA MET A 1 -7.24 56.94 -2.94
C MET A 1 -8.38 57.90 -3.30
N CYS A 2 -9.56 57.45 -3.76
CA CYS A 2 -10.64 58.37 -4.15
C CYS A 2 -11.19 59.20 -2.97
N ARG A 3 -11.33 58.59 -1.77
CA ARG A 3 -11.74 59.28 -0.54
C ARG A 3 -10.63 60.17 0.03
N ASP A 4 -9.41 59.66 0.11
CA ASP A 4 -8.27 60.36 0.73
C ASP A 4 -7.82 61.60 -0.07
N TRP A 5 -8.02 61.60 -1.39
CA TRP A 5 -7.61 62.68 -2.29
C TRP A 5 -8.79 63.45 -2.91
N ALA A 6 -10.03 63.18 -2.48
CA ALA A 6 -11.26 63.80 -2.98
C ALA A 6 -11.39 63.81 -4.53
N ILE A 7 -10.89 62.78 -5.21
CA ILE A 7 -10.96 62.66 -6.68
C ILE A 7 -12.05 61.66 -7.10
N SER A 8 -12.67 61.91 -8.26
CA SER A 8 -13.65 60.99 -8.84
C SER A 8 -13.00 59.66 -9.26
N ILE A 9 -13.77 58.57 -9.19
CA ILE A 9 -13.34 57.24 -9.64
C ILE A 9 -12.82 57.28 -11.08
N ARG A 10 -13.46 58.08 -11.95
CA ARG A 10 -13.00 58.29 -13.34
C ARG A 10 -11.59 58.87 -13.39
N ARG A 11 -11.29 59.90 -12.59
CA ARG A 11 -9.99 60.58 -12.56
C ARG A 11 -8.91 59.67 -11.96
N ALA A 12 -9.25 58.95 -10.90
CA ALA A 12 -8.42 57.93 -10.28
C ALA A 12 -8.04 56.79 -11.25
N CYS A 13 -9.02 56.19 -11.92
CA CYS A 13 -8.81 55.14 -12.91
C CYS A 13 -8.01 55.63 -14.12
N GLY A 14 -8.26 56.86 -14.60
CA GLY A 14 -7.50 57.47 -15.69
C GLY A 14 -6.03 57.69 -15.34
N ALA A 15 -5.74 58.19 -14.13
CA ALA A 15 -4.36 58.41 -13.66
C ALA A 15 -3.57 57.10 -13.49
N LEU A 16 -4.24 56.01 -13.08
CA LEU A 16 -3.64 54.68 -12.92
C LEU A 16 -3.64 53.83 -14.21
N ASN A 17 -4.17 54.35 -15.31
CA ASN A 17 -4.41 53.62 -16.55
C ASN A 17 -5.13 52.26 -16.31
N PHE A 18 -6.14 52.30 -15.43
CA PHE A 18 -6.89 51.14 -14.95
C PHE A 18 -8.35 51.21 -15.42
N ASP A 19 -8.90 50.10 -15.90
CA ASP A 19 -10.28 50.10 -16.41
C ASP A 19 -11.33 50.24 -15.30
N ARG A 20 -12.35 51.07 -15.55
CA ARG A 20 -13.42 51.35 -14.59
C ARG A 20 -14.32 50.14 -14.33
N SER A 21 -14.52 49.26 -15.32
CA SER A 21 -15.31 48.04 -15.14
C SER A 21 -14.65 47.09 -14.12
N THR A 22 -13.32 47.01 -14.14
CA THR A 22 -12.55 46.25 -13.15
C THR A 22 -12.67 46.85 -11.75
N TYR A 23 -12.74 48.18 -11.63
CA TYR A 23 -12.96 48.85 -10.35
C TYR A 23 -14.33 48.50 -9.73
N HIS A 24 -15.37 48.41 -10.57
CA HIS A 24 -16.72 48.04 -10.13
C HIS A 24 -16.94 46.52 -10.02
N TYR A 25 -16.02 45.71 -10.55
CA TYR A 25 -16.16 44.26 -10.55
C TYR A 25 -16.10 43.71 -9.12
N THR A 26 -17.15 42.99 -8.72
CA THR A 26 -17.16 42.22 -7.48
C THR A 26 -17.00 40.73 -7.78
N SER A 27 -16.03 40.10 -7.13
CA SER A 27 -15.73 38.67 -7.33
C SER A 27 -16.93 37.78 -6.96
N ARG A 28 -17.43 37.01 -7.93
CA ARG A 28 -18.49 36.01 -7.74
C ARG A 28 -17.96 34.62 -7.31
N ARG A 29 -16.87 34.58 -6.55
CA ARG A 29 -16.28 33.30 -6.11
C ARG A 29 -17.22 32.63 -5.11
N ALA A 30 -17.69 31.43 -5.45
CA ALA A 30 -18.47 30.59 -4.53
C ALA A 30 -17.68 30.30 -3.25
N ASP A 31 -18.39 30.29 -2.11
CA ASP A 31 -17.82 30.13 -0.77
C ASP A 31 -16.91 28.90 -0.70
N ARG A 32 -15.61 29.17 -0.51
CA ARG A 32 -14.58 28.14 -0.35
C ARG A 32 -14.57 27.64 1.09
N ALA A 33 -14.85 28.50 2.07
CA ALA A 33 -14.74 28.20 3.48
C ALA A 33 -15.83 27.22 3.94
N GLY A 34 -17.08 27.40 3.49
CA GLY A 34 -18.17 26.46 3.77
C GLY A 34 -17.87 25.06 3.23
N LEU A 35 -17.38 24.97 2.00
CA LEU A 35 -17.04 23.70 1.36
C LEU A 35 -15.86 22.99 2.03
N GLU A 36 -14.82 23.74 2.41
CA GLU A 36 -13.66 23.21 3.15
C GLU A 36 -14.07 22.61 4.50
N ARG A 37 -14.89 23.34 5.26
CA ARG A 37 -15.40 22.89 6.56
C ARG A 37 -16.16 21.58 6.41
N ARG A 38 -17.08 21.50 5.44
CA ARG A 38 -17.87 20.30 5.22
C ARG A 38 -17.03 19.10 4.80
N ILE A 39 -16.01 19.31 3.97
CA ILE A 39 -15.07 18.26 3.59
C ILE A 39 -14.33 17.72 4.82
N ARG A 40 -13.90 18.58 5.75
CA ARG A 40 -13.26 18.14 7.01
C ARG A 40 -14.21 17.30 7.87
N GLU A 41 -15.44 17.77 8.10
CA GLU A 41 -16.45 17.04 8.89
C GLU A 41 -16.71 15.62 8.35
N ILE A 42 -16.82 15.47 7.03
CA ILE A 42 -16.99 14.17 6.37
C ILE A 42 -15.76 13.28 6.62
N CYS A 43 -14.55 13.83 6.52
CA CYS A 43 -13.32 13.07 6.68
C CYS A 43 -13.04 12.70 8.14
N GLU A 44 -13.44 13.52 9.11
CA GLU A 44 -13.39 13.23 10.54
C GLU A 44 -14.30 12.05 10.89
N THR A 45 -15.53 12.05 10.37
CA THR A 45 -16.48 10.96 10.61
C THR A 45 -16.10 9.68 9.85
N ARG A 46 -15.51 9.81 8.66
CA ARG A 46 -15.24 8.69 7.73
C ARG A 46 -13.80 8.71 7.25
N VAL A 47 -12.86 8.49 8.17
CA VAL A 47 -11.40 8.59 7.98
C VAL A 47 -10.84 7.85 6.75
N ARG A 48 -11.48 6.78 6.27
CA ARG A 48 -11.02 6.01 5.09
C ARG A 48 -11.61 6.46 3.76
N TYR A 49 -12.32 7.58 3.71
CA TYR A 49 -12.95 8.05 2.48
C TYR A 49 -11.97 8.91 1.67
N GLY A 50 -11.69 8.46 0.45
CA GLY A 50 -10.97 9.25 -0.54
C GLY A 50 -11.85 10.36 -1.13
N TYR A 51 -11.24 11.34 -1.80
CA TYR A 51 -11.95 12.49 -2.39
C TYR A 51 -13.16 12.11 -3.24
N ARG A 52 -13.13 10.98 -3.96
CA ARG A 52 -14.27 10.50 -4.77
C ARG A 52 -15.50 10.17 -3.92
N ARG A 53 -15.31 9.52 -2.76
CA ARG A 53 -16.43 9.21 -1.84
C ARG A 53 -16.93 10.45 -1.14
N VAL A 54 -16.03 11.37 -0.78
CA VAL A 54 -16.39 12.68 -0.22
C VAL A 54 -17.23 13.48 -1.23
N HIS A 55 -16.82 13.50 -2.50
CA HIS A 55 -17.56 14.17 -3.57
C HIS A 55 -18.99 13.65 -3.74
N VAL A 56 -19.20 12.32 -3.73
CA VAL A 56 -20.54 11.73 -3.79
C VAL A 56 -21.42 12.17 -2.61
N LEU A 57 -20.86 12.33 -1.41
CA LEU A 57 -21.61 12.83 -0.25
C LEU A 57 -21.98 14.30 -0.42
N LEU A 58 -21.04 15.12 -0.91
CA LEU A 58 -21.30 16.53 -1.21
C LEU A 58 -22.38 16.70 -2.31
N GLU A 59 -22.41 15.84 -3.31
CA GLU A 59 -23.47 15.86 -4.33
C GLU A 59 -24.83 15.50 -3.74
N ARG A 60 -24.90 14.48 -2.88
CA ARG A 60 -26.15 14.09 -2.19
C ARG A 60 -26.68 15.18 -1.25
N GLU A 61 -25.78 15.98 -0.69
CA GLU A 61 -26.11 17.14 0.15
C GLU A 61 -26.45 18.39 -0.67
N GLY A 62 -26.40 18.34 -2.01
CA GLY A 62 -26.82 19.43 -2.88
C GLY A 62 -25.77 20.53 -3.09
N TRP A 63 -24.50 20.32 -2.73
CA TRP A 63 -23.46 21.34 -2.89
C TRP A 63 -23.14 21.69 -4.36
N GLY A 64 -23.51 20.84 -5.33
CA GLY A 64 -23.34 21.11 -6.76
C GLY A 64 -21.89 21.41 -7.19
N THR A 65 -20.90 20.85 -6.47
CA THR A 65 -19.49 21.16 -6.70
C THR A 65 -18.89 20.25 -7.76
N ASN A 66 -18.01 20.78 -8.62
CA ASN A 66 -17.27 19.94 -9.57
C ASN A 66 -16.29 19.02 -8.83
N ILE A 67 -16.20 17.75 -9.23
CA ILE A 67 -15.25 16.78 -8.68
C ILE A 67 -13.79 17.26 -8.65
N LYS A 68 -13.37 18.05 -9.65
CA LYS A 68 -12.02 18.65 -9.71
C LYS A 68 -11.80 19.65 -8.58
N ARG A 69 -12.84 20.41 -8.20
CA ARG A 69 -12.81 21.36 -7.09
C ARG A 69 -12.74 20.62 -5.76
N THR A 70 -13.52 19.55 -5.59
CA THR A 70 -13.43 18.68 -4.40
C THR A 70 -12.03 18.08 -4.26
N TYR A 71 -11.46 17.55 -5.35
CA TYR A 71 -10.09 17.02 -5.35
C TYR A 71 -9.06 18.07 -4.97
N LYS A 72 -9.15 19.28 -5.54
CA LYS A 72 -8.22 20.37 -5.23
C LYS A 72 -8.26 20.73 -3.75
N ILE A 73 -9.46 20.94 -3.19
CA ILE A 73 -9.61 21.27 -1.77
C ILE A 73 -9.12 20.11 -0.89
N TYR A 74 -9.48 18.88 -1.22
CA TYR A 74 -9.05 17.70 -0.48
C TYR A 74 -7.52 17.56 -0.43
N ARG A 75 -6.83 17.88 -1.53
CA ARG A 75 -5.37 17.93 -1.59
C ARG A 75 -4.79 19.12 -0.82
N ASP A 76 -5.38 20.31 -0.98
CA ASP A 76 -4.94 21.53 -0.28
C ASP A 76 -5.09 21.38 1.25
N LEU A 77 -6.02 20.55 1.72
CA LEU A 77 -6.23 20.19 3.13
C LEU A 77 -5.35 19.01 3.61
N ASP A 78 -4.48 18.49 2.76
CA ASP A 78 -3.62 17.32 3.03
C ASP A 78 -4.39 16.07 3.54
N LEU A 79 -5.62 15.89 3.05
CA LEU A 79 -6.47 14.75 3.44
C LEU A 79 -6.16 13.48 2.66
N GLN A 80 -5.06 13.46 1.89
CA GLN A 80 -4.73 12.35 1.03
C GLN A 80 -4.56 11.06 1.84
N LEU A 81 -5.39 10.05 1.52
CA LEU A 81 -5.24 8.73 2.10
C LEU A 81 -3.86 8.19 1.73
N ARG A 82 -2.97 8.13 2.72
CA ARG A 82 -1.73 7.39 2.59
C ARG A 82 -2.09 5.93 2.41
N ASN A 83 -1.68 5.33 1.30
CA ASN A 83 -1.73 3.87 1.17
C ASN A 83 -0.90 3.29 2.31
N LYS A 84 -1.56 2.80 3.36
CA LYS A 84 -0.86 1.97 4.34
C LYS A 84 -0.35 0.74 3.58
N THR A 85 0.96 0.59 3.65
CA THR A 85 1.80 -0.54 3.23
C THR A 85 1.16 -1.90 3.57
N PRO A 86 1.57 -2.97 2.85
CA PRO A 86 0.68 -4.03 2.37
C PRO A 86 -0.09 -4.69 3.50
N LYS A 87 -1.30 -5.20 3.17
CA LYS A 87 -2.09 -6.10 4.01
C LYS A 87 -1.13 -7.04 4.75
N ARG A 88 -0.85 -6.74 6.02
CA ARG A 88 -0.06 -7.62 6.88
C ARG A 88 -0.84 -8.92 6.86
N ARG A 89 -0.37 -9.93 6.13
CA ARG A 89 -0.92 -11.28 6.19
C ARG A 89 -0.78 -11.64 7.67
N VAL A 90 -1.89 -11.57 8.39
CA VAL A 90 -1.97 -12.04 9.76
C VAL A 90 -1.45 -13.47 9.68
N LYS A 91 -0.29 -13.74 10.29
CA LYS A 91 0.24 -15.09 10.34
C LYS A 91 -0.80 -15.91 11.08
N ALA A 92 -1.55 -16.72 10.34
CA ALA A 92 -2.48 -17.67 10.91
C ALA A 92 -1.62 -18.72 11.63
N LYS A 93 -1.86 -18.87 12.94
CA LYS A 93 -1.16 -19.69 13.93
C LYS A 93 0.07 -19.04 14.57
N LEU A 94 0.02 -18.95 15.90
CA LEU A 94 1.19 -19.03 16.77
C LEU A 94 1.94 -20.30 16.34
N ARG A 95 3.15 -20.16 15.78
CA ARG A 95 4.05 -21.30 15.61
C ARG A 95 4.40 -21.72 17.05
N GLU A 96 4.19 -22.99 17.38
CA GLU A 96 4.65 -23.54 18.66
C GLU A 96 6.13 -23.17 18.85
N ASP A 97 6.51 -22.89 20.11
CA ASP A 97 7.89 -22.56 20.42
C ASP A 97 8.81 -23.65 19.89
N ARG A 98 9.85 -23.22 19.18
CA ARG A 98 10.75 -24.11 18.45
C ARG A 98 11.42 -25.05 19.45
N GLN A 99 11.00 -26.32 19.47
CA GLN A 99 11.74 -27.34 20.21
C GLN A 99 13.14 -27.50 19.59
N MET A 100 14.16 -27.53 20.44
CA MET A 100 15.54 -27.79 20.02
C MET A 100 15.68 -29.27 19.65
N ALA A 101 16.36 -29.59 18.55
CA ALA A 101 16.68 -30.97 18.22
C ALA A 101 17.73 -31.51 19.20
N VAL A 102 17.53 -32.72 19.72
CA VAL A 102 18.39 -33.34 20.75
C VAL A 102 19.27 -34.44 20.14
N GLY A 103 18.88 -34.98 18.99
CA GLY A 103 19.68 -35.94 18.23
C GLY A 103 19.41 -35.88 16.72
N PRO A 104 20.15 -36.70 15.94
CA PRO A 104 19.96 -36.80 14.50
C PRO A 104 18.54 -37.24 14.15
N ASN A 105 18.02 -36.77 13.01
CA ASN A 105 16.65 -37.05 12.55
C ASN A 105 15.52 -36.63 13.52
N ASP A 106 15.79 -35.79 14.53
CA ASP A 106 14.70 -35.21 15.32
C ASP A 106 13.90 -34.19 14.50
N VAL A 107 14.61 -33.22 13.92
CA VAL A 107 13.98 -32.15 13.15
C VAL A 107 14.76 -31.90 11.87
N TRP A 108 14.09 -32.07 10.74
CA TRP A 108 14.59 -31.64 9.45
C TRP A 108 14.03 -30.26 9.10
N SER A 109 14.90 -29.38 8.58
CA SER A 109 14.51 -28.12 7.96
C SER A 109 14.48 -28.33 6.46
N MET A 110 13.33 -28.07 5.84
CA MET A 110 13.11 -28.24 4.41
C MET A 110 12.73 -26.91 3.79
N ASP A 111 13.39 -26.56 2.68
CA ASP A 111 13.12 -25.35 1.91
C ASP A 111 13.26 -25.62 0.40
N VAL A 112 12.63 -24.80 -0.43
CA VAL A 112 12.76 -24.80 -1.88
C VAL A 112 13.40 -23.50 -2.32
N VAL A 113 14.70 -23.56 -2.59
CA VAL A 113 15.45 -22.40 -3.08
C VAL A 113 15.21 -22.23 -4.57
N HIS A 114 15.00 -20.99 -5.02
CA HIS A 114 14.87 -20.65 -6.43
C HIS A 114 16.15 -19.99 -6.94
N ASP A 115 16.63 -20.45 -8.09
CA ASP A 115 17.77 -19.86 -8.80
C ASP A 115 17.50 -19.79 -10.32
N GLN A 116 18.39 -19.15 -11.06
CA GLN A 116 18.32 -19.01 -12.51
C GLN A 116 19.68 -19.29 -13.15
N LEU A 117 19.69 -20.17 -14.14
CA LEU A 117 20.90 -20.44 -14.92
C LEU A 117 21.27 -19.23 -15.78
N ALA A 118 22.54 -19.14 -16.18
CA ALA A 118 23.02 -18.10 -17.10
C ALA A 118 22.22 -18.02 -18.42
N THR A 119 21.59 -19.13 -18.84
CA THR A 119 20.71 -19.21 -20.01
C THR A 119 19.31 -18.63 -19.77
N GLY A 120 19.04 -18.07 -18.59
CA GLY A 120 17.75 -17.53 -18.19
C GLY A 120 16.73 -18.58 -17.74
N LYS A 121 17.07 -19.87 -17.80
CA LYS A 121 16.16 -20.94 -17.38
C LYS A 121 16.10 -21.02 -15.85
N LYS A 122 14.87 -21.01 -15.32
CA LYS A 122 14.61 -21.13 -13.88
C LYS A 122 14.98 -22.53 -13.36
N LEU A 123 15.48 -22.56 -12.14
CA LEU A 123 15.83 -23.75 -11.38
C LEU A 123 15.22 -23.64 -9.97
N ARG A 124 14.76 -24.76 -9.43
CA ARG A 124 14.33 -24.91 -8.05
C ARG A 124 15.11 -26.04 -7.43
N VAL A 125 15.61 -25.85 -6.21
CA VAL A 125 16.39 -26.83 -5.48
C VAL A 125 15.67 -27.14 -4.19
N LEU A 126 15.20 -28.38 -4.03
CA LEU A 126 14.73 -28.85 -2.73
C LEU A 126 15.94 -29.11 -1.84
N THR A 127 16.01 -28.40 -0.73
CA THR A 127 17.05 -28.56 0.28
C THR A 127 16.42 -29.11 1.56
N VAL A 128 17.02 -30.16 2.11
CA VAL A 128 16.64 -30.70 3.41
C VAL A 128 17.90 -30.83 4.24
N VAL A 129 17.87 -30.27 5.44
CA VAL A 129 18.99 -30.27 6.37
C VAL A 129 18.52 -30.76 7.74
N ASP A 130 19.22 -31.74 8.30
CA ASP A 130 19.04 -32.12 9.69
C ASP A 130 19.56 -31.00 10.61
N THR A 131 18.68 -30.47 11.44
CA THR A 131 19.00 -29.33 12.30
C THR A 131 19.98 -29.65 13.42
N PHE A 132 20.11 -30.92 13.82
CA PHE A 132 21.07 -31.37 14.82
C PHE A 132 22.44 -31.64 14.19
N SER A 133 22.50 -32.60 13.26
CA SER A 133 23.76 -33.09 12.70
C SER A 133 24.35 -32.21 11.60
N ARG A 134 23.57 -31.26 11.06
CA ARG A 134 23.88 -30.48 9.84
C ARG A 134 24.08 -31.33 8.60
N TYR A 135 23.74 -32.62 8.66
CA TYR A 135 23.70 -33.50 7.50
C TYR A 135 22.64 -33.01 6.51
N VAL A 136 22.95 -33.09 5.22
CA VAL A 136 22.08 -32.66 4.12
C VAL A 136 21.55 -33.90 3.40
N PRO A 137 20.43 -34.48 3.85
CA PRO A 137 19.85 -35.66 3.21
C PRO A 137 19.32 -35.39 1.79
N VAL A 138 18.91 -34.16 1.47
CA VAL A 138 18.37 -33.81 0.15
C VAL A 138 18.99 -32.53 -0.38
N LEU A 139 19.50 -32.63 -1.61
CA LEU A 139 19.83 -31.52 -2.48
C LEU A 139 19.38 -31.88 -3.90
N ASP A 140 18.12 -31.57 -4.23
CA ASP A 140 17.49 -32.03 -5.48
C ASP A 140 17.14 -30.85 -6.40
N PRO A 141 17.99 -30.53 -7.39
CA PRO A 141 17.74 -29.47 -8.36
C PRO A 141 16.84 -29.93 -9.52
N ARG A 142 15.75 -29.19 -9.79
CA ARG A 142 14.84 -29.42 -10.92
C ARG A 142 14.38 -28.10 -11.55
N HIS A 143 14.05 -28.13 -12.84
CA HIS A 143 13.48 -26.95 -13.53
C HIS A 143 12.03 -26.64 -13.12
N SER A 144 11.29 -27.67 -12.75
CA SER A 144 9.93 -27.58 -12.21
C SER A 144 9.86 -28.53 -11.02
N TYR A 145 9.22 -28.08 -9.95
CA TYR A 145 9.11 -28.84 -8.70
C TYR A 145 7.64 -28.81 -8.27
N ARG A 146 6.99 -29.98 -8.29
CA ARG A 146 5.61 -30.20 -7.84
C ARG A 146 5.61 -30.86 -6.47
N GLY A 147 4.46 -30.88 -5.80
CA GLY A 147 4.31 -31.55 -4.50
C GLY A 147 4.63 -33.05 -4.58
N GLU A 148 4.26 -33.70 -5.67
CA GLU A 148 4.57 -35.11 -5.92
C GLU A 148 6.08 -35.38 -5.98
N ASP A 149 6.86 -34.48 -6.59
CA ASP A 149 8.32 -34.58 -6.64
C ASP A 149 8.94 -34.51 -5.23
N VAL A 150 8.35 -33.70 -4.34
CA VAL A 150 8.80 -33.57 -2.94
C VAL A 150 8.58 -34.90 -2.20
N VAL A 151 7.37 -35.45 -2.32
CA VAL A 151 7.01 -36.72 -1.67
C VAL A 151 7.93 -37.85 -2.13
N GLN A 152 8.12 -38.00 -3.45
CA GLN A 152 9.01 -39.04 -4.01
C GLN A 152 10.46 -38.89 -3.53
N THR A 153 10.97 -37.67 -3.48
CA THR A 153 12.34 -37.41 -3.02
C THR A 153 12.50 -37.74 -1.54
N LEU A 154 11.55 -37.32 -0.70
CA LEU A 154 11.56 -37.63 0.74
C LEU A 154 11.43 -39.13 0.98
N GLU A 155 10.49 -39.83 0.32
CA GLU A 155 10.32 -41.28 0.48
C GLU A 155 11.59 -42.05 0.12
N ARG A 156 12.25 -41.67 -0.98
CA ARG A 156 13.51 -42.30 -1.42
C ARG A 156 14.62 -42.11 -0.38
N VAL A 157 14.75 -40.91 0.17
CA VAL A 157 15.84 -40.57 1.09
C VAL A 157 15.59 -41.12 2.50
N CYS A 158 14.36 -41.04 3.00
CA CYS A 158 13.99 -41.58 4.30
C CYS A 158 14.19 -43.11 4.39
N ARG A 159 14.07 -43.85 3.27
CA ARG A 159 14.40 -45.28 3.23
C ARG A 159 15.88 -45.59 3.52
N ASN A 160 16.78 -44.65 3.21
CA ASN A 160 18.22 -44.83 3.37
C ASN A 160 18.76 -44.22 4.67
N VAL A 161 18.23 -43.05 5.05
CA VAL A 161 18.76 -42.24 6.17
C VAL A 161 17.89 -42.37 7.44
N GLY A 162 16.69 -42.93 7.31
CA GLY A 162 15.67 -42.95 8.36
C GLY A 162 14.69 -41.79 8.25
N TYR A 163 13.57 -41.89 8.98
CA TYR A 163 12.52 -40.88 8.97
C TYR A 163 12.73 -39.85 10.08
N PRO A 164 12.57 -38.55 9.79
CA PRO A 164 12.61 -37.54 10.82
C PRO A 164 11.36 -37.59 11.71
N LYS A 165 11.49 -37.20 12.99
CA LYS A 165 10.31 -37.03 13.85
C LYS A 165 9.47 -35.83 13.44
N THR A 166 10.08 -34.79 12.88
CA THR A 166 9.37 -33.59 12.41
C THR A 166 10.09 -32.97 11.22
N ILE A 167 9.31 -32.55 10.22
CA ILE A 167 9.79 -31.73 9.10
C ILE A 167 9.25 -30.31 9.27
N ARG A 168 10.14 -29.32 9.24
CA ARG A 168 9.82 -27.90 9.27
C ARG A 168 9.89 -27.33 7.86
N VAL A 169 8.84 -26.62 7.48
CA VAL A 169 8.70 -25.90 6.20
C VAL A 169 8.24 -24.49 6.53
N ASP A 170 8.85 -23.46 5.94
CA ASP A 170 8.65 -22.06 6.31
C ASP A 170 7.64 -21.27 5.45
#